data_AF-A0A2G5UR47-F1
#
_entry.id   AF-A0A2G5UR47-F1
#
_cell.length_a   1.000
_cell.length_b   1.000
_cell.length_c   1.000
_cell.angle_alpha   90.00
_cell.angle_beta   90.00
_cell.angle_gamma   90.00
#
_symmetry.space_group_name_H-M   'P 1'
#
loop_
_entity.id
_entity.type
_entity.pdbx_description
1 polymer ?
#
loop_
_entity_poly.entity_id
_entity_poly.type
_entity_poly.pdbx_seq_one_letter_code
_entity_poly.pdbx_strand_id
1 'polypeptide(L)'
;MYGTAEELLLDLKKWQNFPLSHRRLSFDPKEPYTKIPIVYRNMDGVPFMNKADTFCLVPNIVYSDLFDSLESYQLFNSMLAIVLKSDEEKIIGICEFFKYDKNWLSKLRDEFLQLHQKFLGQESSTIREDWNFENALEMFKTLLPVWKEQEYCEFEKDLKNFFDSKSGNFNDVSVAIRSIVDCWKSYILLNPDKILPYDKEKSIFFVTLEERYKRIEESVEFWNIFENVQTKHVRNVEEDGFTVQNLKDELEYLGLTELFPEIQNYAEAVYSEVFEAKNEKVLRTCDLFKAIEKCLLNCIFKRFLCFCISPNDNRFENTNWKEHHYKKTLSTYLESDPENKVEVLPGEKVLHSNYSINERDENESKRVFTEEVLDLIPVALRQQNTPISENDDRLAKYRYNWETNDKDLEATISLTEFWYILEEFDVDKTRITIIPDPVYELTIPKMIEDLRMHTLNVISPRGELVMRIEQAVFHIFEVVYCSVNWTRDFCKTHENCLKKLKDRIICSMRTYTEMEEGTYVSVEHVESVINQLKNHCSFQLQSNTQSPLVELQHMKFDAIIPKNYYTSMCRKFGLTEYLSTVPVLKPVIPVFSVRIHYLSAWLKRVS
;
A
#
# COMPACT_ATOMS: atom_id res chain seq x y z
N MET A 1 -5.38 -9.36 -17.34
CA MET A 1 -6.12 -8.23 -17.93
C MET A 1 -7.11 -8.74 -18.96
N TYR A 2 -8.38 -8.76 -18.57
CA TYR A 2 -9.40 -8.22 -19.46
C TYR A 2 -9.93 -6.99 -18.76
N GLY A 3 -9.28 -5.87 -19.08
CA GLY A 3 -9.83 -4.54 -18.93
C GLY A 3 -9.49 -3.79 -20.20
N THR A 4 -10.24 -2.75 -20.52
CA THR A 4 -9.83 -1.76 -21.51
C THR A 4 -8.47 -1.14 -21.11
N ALA A 5 -7.80 -0.43 -22.03
CA ALA A 5 -6.62 0.37 -21.66
C ALA A 5 -6.95 1.38 -20.53
N GLU A 6 -8.20 1.81 -20.46
CA GLU A 6 -8.78 2.64 -19.39
C GLU A 6 -8.92 1.88 -18.06
N GLU A 7 -9.41 0.63 -18.04
CA GLU A 7 -9.44 -0.19 -16.82
C GLU A 7 -8.02 -0.53 -16.31
N LEU A 8 -7.09 -0.87 -17.20
CA LEU A 8 -5.67 -1.02 -16.83
C LEU A 8 -5.12 0.30 -16.26
N LEU A 9 -5.40 1.44 -16.90
CA LEU A 9 -4.99 2.75 -16.41
C LEU A 9 -5.62 3.07 -15.05
N LEU A 10 -6.86 2.65 -14.78
CA LEU A 10 -7.51 2.81 -13.49
C LEU A 10 -6.86 1.95 -12.40
N ASP A 11 -6.51 0.70 -12.69
CA ASP A 11 -5.83 -0.17 -11.73
C ASP A 11 -4.37 0.23 -11.51
N LEU A 12 -3.67 0.69 -12.55
CA LEU A 12 -2.37 1.35 -12.42
C LEU A 12 -2.49 2.62 -11.58
N LYS A 13 -3.46 3.51 -11.82
CA LYS A 13 -3.66 4.71 -11.00
C LYS A 13 -3.92 4.37 -9.53
N LYS A 14 -4.64 3.30 -9.20
CA LYS A 14 -4.78 2.81 -7.82
C LYS A 14 -3.44 2.34 -7.23
N TRP A 15 -2.63 1.63 -8.00
CA TRP A 15 -1.33 1.11 -7.57
C TRP A 15 -0.25 2.21 -7.44
N GLN A 16 -0.27 3.19 -8.33
CA GLN A 16 0.60 4.38 -8.31
C GLN A 16 0.22 5.38 -7.21
N ASN A 17 -0.88 5.14 -6.48
CA ASN A 17 -1.35 6.01 -5.42
C ASN A 17 -0.57 5.72 -4.12
N PHE A 18 0.51 6.47 -3.88
CA PHE A 18 1.23 6.52 -2.60
C PHE A 18 2.08 7.80 -2.50
N PRO A 19 2.46 8.29 -1.30
CA PRO A 19 3.29 9.49 -1.17
C PRO A 19 4.57 9.40 -2.01
N LEU A 20 4.89 10.47 -2.75
CA LEU A 20 6.07 10.58 -3.63
C LEU A 20 6.16 9.52 -4.75
N SER A 21 5.04 8.94 -5.18
CA SER A 21 5.03 7.87 -6.19
C SER A 21 5.67 8.24 -7.53
N HIS A 22 5.48 9.48 -7.99
CA HIS A 22 6.13 10.01 -9.20
C HIS A 22 7.66 9.86 -9.18
N ARG A 23 8.31 10.01 -8.00
CA ARG A 23 9.76 9.79 -7.82
C ARG A 23 10.15 8.32 -7.85
N ARG A 24 9.27 7.43 -7.41
CA ARG A 24 9.53 5.98 -7.34
C ARG A 24 9.34 5.29 -8.70
N LEU A 25 8.58 5.92 -9.58
CA LEU A 25 8.24 5.41 -10.90
C LEU A 25 8.94 6.17 -12.03
N SER A 26 9.90 7.03 -11.68
CA SER A 26 10.70 7.84 -12.60
C SER A 26 9.85 8.62 -13.62
N PHE A 27 8.71 9.15 -13.18
CA PHE A 27 7.86 9.98 -14.04
C PHE A 27 8.62 11.22 -14.49
N ASP A 28 8.37 11.65 -15.72
CA ASP A 28 8.97 12.88 -16.24
C ASP A 28 8.62 14.05 -15.28
N PRO A 29 9.60 14.90 -14.91
CA PRO A 29 9.38 16.10 -14.11
C PRO A 29 8.21 16.97 -14.59
N LYS A 30 7.93 17.02 -15.89
CA LYS A 30 6.80 17.76 -16.47
C LYS A 30 5.44 17.10 -16.29
N GLU A 31 5.37 15.81 -15.92
CA GLU A 31 4.07 15.15 -15.69
C GLU A 31 3.41 15.60 -14.37
N PRO A 32 2.12 15.97 -14.37
CA PRO A 32 1.40 16.28 -13.14
C PRO A 32 1.37 15.11 -12.13
N TYR A 33 1.12 15.43 -10.86
CA TYR A 33 0.94 14.43 -9.82
C TYR A 33 -0.27 13.53 -10.14
N THR A 34 -0.07 12.21 -10.22
CA THR A 34 -1.15 11.23 -10.37
C THR A 34 -1.76 10.77 -9.04
N LYS A 35 -1.15 11.17 -7.91
CA LYS A 35 -1.57 10.78 -6.56
C LYS A 35 -2.88 11.46 -6.17
N ILE A 36 -3.78 10.69 -5.55
CA ILE A 36 -4.92 11.21 -4.79
C ILE A 36 -4.48 11.48 -3.34
N PRO A 37 -4.52 12.73 -2.85
CA PRO A 37 -4.20 13.11 -1.47
C PRO A 37 -5.06 12.37 -0.44
N ILE A 38 -4.46 12.07 0.73
CA ILE A 38 -5.15 11.35 1.80
C ILE A 38 -5.32 12.25 3.02
N VAL A 39 -6.56 12.31 3.52
CA VAL A 39 -6.90 12.95 4.81
C VAL A 39 -7.10 11.85 5.84
N TYR A 40 -6.29 11.86 6.89
CA TYR A 40 -6.31 10.92 8.00
C TYR A 40 -7.11 11.53 9.13
N ARG A 41 -7.78 10.72 9.96
CA ARG A 41 -8.46 11.21 11.15
C ARG A 41 -7.74 10.73 12.39
N ASN A 42 -7.57 11.59 13.39
CA ASN A 42 -7.16 11.15 14.72
C ASN A 42 -8.33 10.47 15.45
N MET A 43 -8.09 10.01 16.69
CA MET A 43 -9.12 9.41 17.54
C MET A 43 -10.36 10.28 17.79
N ASP A 44 -10.24 11.61 17.68
CA ASP A 44 -11.35 12.58 17.85
C ASP A 44 -12.06 12.94 16.51
N GLY A 45 -11.70 12.27 15.40
CA GLY A 45 -12.21 12.57 14.07
C GLY A 45 -11.58 13.80 13.38
N VAL A 46 -10.62 14.47 14.03
CA VAL A 46 -9.93 15.66 13.53
C VAL A 46 -9.06 15.29 12.33
N PRO A 47 -9.17 16.00 11.18
CA PRO A 47 -8.43 15.66 9.98
C PRO A 47 -6.97 16.15 9.98
N PHE A 48 -6.09 15.32 9.45
CA PHE A 48 -4.65 15.57 9.23
C PHE A 48 -4.26 15.19 7.80
N MET A 49 -3.21 15.80 7.27
CA MET A 49 -2.69 15.53 5.92
C MET A 49 -1.16 15.45 5.96
N ASN A 50 -0.57 14.58 5.14
CA ASN A 50 0.88 14.51 4.97
C ASN A 50 1.38 15.74 4.19
N LYS A 51 2.52 16.32 4.58
CA LYS A 51 3.04 17.54 3.93
C LYS A 51 3.25 17.37 2.41
N ALA A 52 3.69 16.21 1.95
CA ALA A 52 3.89 15.92 0.52
C ALA A 52 2.57 15.92 -0.28
N ASP A 53 1.47 15.49 0.32
CA ASP A 53 0.15 15.42 -0.33
C ASP A 53 -0.40 16.81 -0.68
N THR A 54 0.10 17.86 -0.02
CA THR A 54 -0.24 19.25 -0.29
C THR A 54 0.15 19.67 -1.71
N PHE A 55 1.30 19.22 -2.21
CA PHE A 55 1.80 19.55 -3.55
C PHE A 55 0.88 18.99 -4.65
N CYS A 56 0.27 17.82 -4.40
CA CYS A 56 -0.70 17.21 -5.31
C CYS A 56 -2.04 17.98 -5.39
N LEU A 57 -2.33 18.89 -4.44
CA LEU A 57 -3.54 19.73 -4.45
C LEU A 57 -3.35 21.09 -5.14
N VAL A 58 -2.13 21.61 -5.20
CA VAL A 58 -1.86 22.94 -5.80
C VAL A 58 -2.30 23.06 -7.27
N PRO A 59 -2.14 22.04 -8.15
CA PRO A 59 -2.63 22.12 -9.53
C PRO A 59 -4.14 22.39 -9.64
N ASN A 60 -4.94 21.94 -8.67
CA ASN A 60 -6.41 22.11 -8.69
C ASN A 60 -6.88 23.56 -8.43
N ILE A 61 -5.94 24.50 -8.22
CA ILE A 61 -6.21 25.92 -8.00
C ILE A 61 -6.45 26.66 -9.33
N VAL A 62 -5.83 26.21 -10.42
CA VAL A 62 -5.79 26.92 -11.70
C VAL A 62 -6.60 26.15 -12.75
N TYR A 63 -7.71 26.74 -13.18
CA TYR A 63 -8.63 26.11 -14.15
C TYR A 63 -8.20 26.36 -15.60
N SER A 64 -8.60 25.45 -16.49
CA SER A 64 -8.38 25.53 -17.95
C SER A 64 -8.92 26.80 -18.59
N ASP A 65 -10.00 27.36 -18.03
CA ASP A 65 -10.73 28.50 -18.59
C ASP A 65 -9.96 29.83 -18.51
N LEU A 66 -8.76 29.82 -17.89
CA LEU A 66 -7.83 30.94 -17.83
C LEU A 66 -6.88 31.01 -19.04
N PHE A 67 -6.98 30.06 -20.00
CA PHE A 67 -6.05 29.93 -21.13
C PHE A 67 -6.79 29.96 -22.47
N ASP A 68 -6.26 30.68 -23.45
CA ASP A 68 -6.84 30.77 -24.81
C ASP A 68 -6.82 29.43 -25.58
N SER A 69 -5.95 28.48 -25.22
CA SER A 69 -5.86 27.16 -25.87
C SER A 69 -5.51 26.01 -24.92
N LEU A 70 -5.82 24.78 -25.34
CA LEU A 70 -5.49 23.56 -24.61
C LEU A 70 -3.97 23.38 -24.48
N GLU A 71 -3.23 23.78 -25.49
CA GLU A 71 -1.77 23.69 -25.56
C GLU A 71 -1.12 24.68 -24.59
N SER A 72 -1.68 25.88 -24.41
CA SER A 72 -1.27 26.80 -23.34
C SER A 72 -1.53 26.18 -21.95
N TYR A 73 -2.68 25.56 -21.73
CA TYR A 73 -2.98 24.89 -20.46
C TYR A 73 -2.07 23.66 -20.20
N GLN A 74 -1.76 22.87 -21.23
CA GLN A 74 -0.82 21.74 -21.13
C GLN A 74 0.60 22.22 -20.78
N LEU A 75 1.10 23.25 -21.47
CA LEU A 75 2.41 23.83 -21.18
C LEU A 75 2.48 24.40 -19.75
N PHE A 76 1.43 25.11 -19.32
CA PHE A 76 1.30 25.59 -17.94
C PHE A 76 1.37 24.46 -16.92
N ASN A 77 0.65 23.35 -17.13
CA ASN A 77 0.67 22.20 -16.23
C ASN A 77 2.08 21.57 -16.15
N SER A 78 2.77 21.46 -17.28
CA SER A 78 4.18 21.01 -17.34
C SER A 78 5.11 21.91 -16.53
N MET A 79 4.98 23.23 -16.68
CA MET A 79 5.77 24.20 -15.92
C MET A 79 5.47 24.13 -14.42
N LEU A 80 4.19 24.01 -14.05
CA LEU A 80 3.76 23.92 -12.65
C LEU A 80 4.23 22.61 -11.99
N ALA A 81 4.20 21.48 -12.70
CA ALA A 81 4.70 20.20 -12.20
C ALA A 81 6.18 20.26 -11.83
N ILE A 82 7.02 20.84 -12.70
CA ILE A 82 8.46 21.02 -12.45
C ILE A 82 8.70 21.94 -11.25
N VAL A 83 8.01 23.09 -11.18
CA VAL A 83 8.09 24.02 -10.04
C VAL A 83 7.76 23.32 -8.72
N LEU A 84 6.63 22.61 -8.66
CA LEU A 84 6.17 21.96 -7.44
C LEU A 84 7.09 20.82 -7.02
N LYS A 85 7.57 19.99 -7.96
CA LYS A 85 8.52 18.90 -7.67
C LYS A 85 9.87 19.44 -7.17
N SER A 86 10.36 20.55 -7.74
CA SER A 86 11.58 21.22 -7.28
C SER A 86 11.41 21.83 -5.89
N ASP A 87 10.25 22.41 -5.57
CA ASP A 87 9.95 22.89 -4.22
C ASP A 87 9.73 21.74 -3.21
N GLU A 88 9.19 20.60 -3.65
CA GLU A 88 9.03 19.36 -2.85
C GLU A 88 10.40 18.76 -2.44
N GLU A 89 11.50 19.12 -3.11
CA GLU A 89 12.85 18.73 -2.67
C GLU A 89 13.19 19.20 -1.25
N LYS A 90 12.53 20.27 -0.77
CA LYS A 90 12.66 20.77 0.62
C LYS A 90 12.18 19.79 1.68
N ILE A 91 11.35 18.80 1.30
CA ILE A 91 10.81 17.75 2.20
C ILE A 91 11.25 16.33 1.78
N ILE A 92 12.35 16.22 1.02
CA ILE A 92 13.03 14.96 0.75
C ILE A 92 13.32 14.22 2.06
N GLY A 93 12.94 12.95 2.13
CA GLY A 93 13.15 12.13 3.32
C GLY A 93 12.24 12.45 4.49
N ILE A 94 11.11 13.15 4.32
CA ILE A 94 10.24 13.55 5.43
C ILE A 94 8.86 12.89 5.34
N CYS A 95 8.40 12.34 6.46
CA CYS A 95 7.03 11.86 6.64
C CYS A 95 6.39 12.61 7.82
N GLU A 96 5.96 13.85 7.55
CA GLU A 96 5.35 14.73 8.54
C GLU A 96 3.89 15.02 8.18
N PHE A 97 3.08 15.28 9.20
CA PHE A 97 1.66 15.56 9.08
C PHE A 97 1.33 16.92 9.70
N PHE A 98 0.34 17.59 9.16
CA PHE A 98 -0.23 18.82 9.71
C PHE A 98 -1.76 18.71 9.82
N LYS A 99 -2.35 19.50 10.71
CA LYS A 99 -3.82 19.55 10.87
C LYS A 99 -4.47 20.18 9.64
N TYR A 100 -5.38 19.45 9.01
CA TYR A 100 -5.98 19.83 7.74
C TYR A 100 -7.21 20.74 7.93
N ASP A 101 -7.18 21.94 7.34
CA ASP A 101 -8.35 22.85 7.26
C ASP A 101 -9.03 22.67 5.90
N LYS A 102 -10.28 22.16 5.84
CA LYS A 102 -11.04 22.00 4.59
C LYS A 102 -11.09 23.27 3.72
N ASN A 103 -10.90 24.46 4.31
CA ASN A 103 -10.96 25.74 3.62
C ASN A 103 -9.58 26.29 3.18
N TRP A 104 -8.46 25.58 3.39
CA TRP A 104 -7.15 26.12 3.06
C TRP A 104 -6.97 26.30 1.54
N LEU A 105 -7.45 25.33 0.75
CA LEU A 105 -7.31 25.34 -0.71
C LEU A 105 -8.19 26.42 -1.37
N SER A 106 -9.39 26.68 -0.83
CA SER A 106 -10.26 27.76 -1.33
C SER A 106 -9.66 29.14 -1.05
N LYS A 107 -9.11 29.37 0.15
CA LYS A 107 -8.39 30.62 0.49
C LYS A 107 -7.21 30.85 -0.46
N LEU A 108 -6.42 29.82 -0.74
CA LEU A 108 -5.25 29.91 -1.63
C LEU A 108 -5.66 30.19 -3.08
N ARG A 109 -6.81 29.65 -3.53
CA ARG A 109 -7.40 29.98 -4.83
C ARG A 109 -7.87 31.43 -4.91
N ASP A 110 -8.50 31.95 -3.86
CA ASP A 110 -8.95 33.34 -3.83
C ASP A 110 -7.77 34.33 -3.83
N GLU A 111 -6.64 33.96 -3.20
CA GLU A 111 -5.37 34.70 -3.26
C GLU A 111 -4.71 34.62 -4.66
N PHE A 112 -4.68 33.43 -5.28
CA PHE A 112 -4.21 33.25 -6.65
C PHE A 112 -4.98 34.14 -7.64
N LEU A 113 -6.31 34.19 -7.56
CA LEU A 113 -7.13 35.00 -8.46
C LEU A 113 -6.85 36.50 -8.32
N GLN A 114 -6.59 36.99 -7.10
CA GLN A 114 -6.20 38.39 -6.86
C GLN A 114 -4.82 38.71 -7.45
N LEU A 115 -3.84 37.82 -7.28
CA LEU A 115 -2.51 37.98 -7.87
C LEU A 115 -2.55 37.92 -9.40
N HIS A 116 -3.32 36.99 -9.96
CA HIS A 116 -3.51 36.83 -11.40
C HIS A 116 -4.11 38.09 -12.05
N GLN A 117 -5.17 38.66 -11.46
CA GLN A 117 -5.74 39.94 -11.92
C GLN A 117 -4.72 41.10 -11.86
N LYS A 118 -3.87 41.13 -10.83
CA LYS A 118 -2.81 42.14 -10.70
C LYS A 118 -1.73 41.99 -11.79
N PHE A 119 -1.29 40.77 -12.10
CA PHE A 119 -0.33 40.51 -13.16
C PHE A 119 -0.89 40.84 -14.56
N LEU A 120 -2.15 40.46 -14.85
CA LEU A 120 -2.85 40.86 -16.08
C LEU A 120 -2.88 42.40 -16.24
N GLY A 121 -3.21 43.11 -15.15
CA GLY A 121 -3.20 44.57 -15.12
C GLY A 121 -1.82 45.18 -15.39
N GLN A 122 -0.76 44.60 -14.80
CA GLN A 122 0.62 45.07 -14.99
C GLN A 122 1.11 44.83 -16.43
N GLU A 123 0.94 43.63 -16.98
CA GLU A 123 1.39 43.33 -18.35
C GLU A 123 0.63 44.13 -19.42
N SER A 124 -0.63 44.51 -19.17
CA SER A 124 -1.37 45.41 -20.07
C SER A 124 -0.80 46.84 -20.14
N SER A 125 0.06 47.21 -19.19
CA SER A 125 0.69 48.55 -19.09
C SER A 125 2.13 48.60 -19.58
N THR A 126 2.82 47.45 -19.62
CA THR A 126 4.10 47.26 -20.31
C THR A 126 3.89 46.87 -21.76
N ILE A 127 4.94 46.99 -22.58
CA ILE A 127 4.91 46.46 -23.95
C ILE A 127 4.72 44.93 -23.85
N ARG A 128 3.73 44.38 -24.56
CA ARG A 128 3.52 42.93 -24.69
C ARG A 128 4.87 42.27 -25.01
N GLU A 129 5.37 41.42 -24.13
CA GLU A 129 6.67 40.76 -24.32
C GLU A 129 6.56 39.89 -25.60
N ASP A 130 7.40 40.16 -26.59
CA ASP A 130 7.39 39.40 -27.85
C ASP A 130 8.08 38.05 -27.59
N TRP A 131 7.27 37.10 -27.11
CA TRP A 131 7.75 35.83 -26.60
C TRP A 131 8.36 34.97 -27.69
N ASN A 132 9.60 34.56 -27.45
CA ASN A 132 10.31 33.50 -28.18
C ASN A 132 10.75 32.41 -27.19
N PHE A 133 11.22 31.29 -27.73
CA PHE A 133 11.69 30.15 -26.96
C PHE A 133 12.77 30.52 -25.94
N GLU A 134 13.75 31.31 -26.35
CA GLU A 134 14.90 31.69 -25.52
C GLU A 134 14.47 32.52 -24.30
N ASN A 135 13.69 33.57 -24.50
CA ASN A 135 13.21 34.44 -23.42
C ASN A 135 12.22 33.70 -22.50
N ALA A 136 11.38 32.83 -23.06
CA ALA A 136 10.45 31.99 -22.29
C ALA A 136 11.18 31.00 -21.38
N LEU A 137 12.21 30.34 -21.90
CA LEU A 137 13.04 29.39 -21.14
C LEU A 137 13.82 30.10 -20.03
N GLU A 138 14.45 31.25 -20.32
CA GLU A 138 15.14 32.03 -19.30
C GLU A 138 14.19 32.55 -18.22
N MET A 139 13.00 33.04 -18.59
CA MET A 139 11.96 33.41 -17.61
C MET A 139 11.59 32.23 -16.71
N PHE A 140 11.37 31.03 -17.28
CA PHE A 140 11.02 29.85 -16.50
C PHE A 140 12.16 29.40 -15.56
N LYS A 141 13.41 29.45 -16.01
CA LYS A 141 14.60 29.20 -15.18
C LYS A 141 14.62 30.09 -13.93
N THR A 142 14.22 31.37 -14.02
CA THR A 142 14.18 32.26 -12.85
C THR A 142 13.15 31.88 -11.78
N LEU A 143 12.15 31.04 -12.11
CA LEU A 143 11.13 30.60 -11.15
C LEU A 143 11.61 29.45 -10.27
N LEU A 144 12.67 28.74 -10.69
CA LEU A 144 13.22 27.53 -10.06
C LEU A 144 14.47 27.85 -9.22
N PRO A 145 14.72 27.11 -8.13
CA PRO A 145 15.95 27.27 -7.34
C PRO A 145 17.20 26.76 -8.07
N VAL A 146 17.06 25.71 -8.89
CA VAL A 146 18.13 25.11 -9.70
C VAL A 146 17.56 24.61 -11.03
N TRP A 147 18.20 24.98 -12.15
CA TRP A 147 17.91 24.37 -13.46
C TRP A 147 18.67 23.05 -13.60
N LYS A 148 17.96 21.96 -13.94
CA LYS A 148 18.54 20.63 -14.13
C LYS A 148 18.44 20.24 -15.61
N GLU A 149 19.42 20.68 -16.40
CA GLU A 149 19.43 20.57 -17.87
C GLU A 149 19.16 19.15 -18.40
N GLN A 150 19.74 18.12 -17.77
CA GLN A 150 19.51 16.72 -18.15
C GLN A 150 18.10 16.22 -17.81
N GLU A 151 17.57 16.63 -16.66
CA GLU A 151 16.28 16.19 -16.12
C GLU A 151 15.10 16.89 -16.81
N TYR A 152 15.30 18.11 -17.32
CA TYR A 152 14.25 18.92 -17.99
C TYR A 152 14.35 18.95 -19.52
N CYS A 153 15.16 18.07 -20.13
CA CYS A 153 15.43 18.13 -21.58
C CYS A 153 14.21 17.82 -22.47
N GLU A 154 13.27 16.97 -22.03
CA GLU A 154 11.99 16.77 -22.75
C GLU A 154 11.07 17.99 -22.61
N PHE A 155 11.08 18.68 -21.46
CA PHE A 155 10.34 19.94 -21.31
C PHE A 155 10.91 21.05 -22.22
N GLU A 156 12.24 21.16 -22.38
CA GLU A 156 12.82 22.12 -23.33
C GLU A 156 12.36 21.85 -24.77
N LYS A 157 12.22 20.58 -25.17
CA LYS A 157 11.66 20.21 -26.49
C LYS A 157 10.19 20.59 -26.60
N ASP A 158 9.37 20.32 -25.59
CA ASP A 158 7.95 20.70 -25.58
C ASP A 158 7.76 22.21 -25.67
N LEU A 159 8.54 22.98 -24.91
CA LEU A 159 8.53 24.44 -24.96
C LEU A 159 8.97 24.95 -26.35
N LYS A 160 10.00 24.33 -26.96
CA LYS A 160 10.42 24.68 -28.32
C LYS A 160 9.32 24.40 -29.35
N ASN A 161 8.72 23.21 -29.28
CA ASN A 161 7.64 22.79 -30.17
C ASN A 161 6.43 23.73 -30.06
N PHE A 162 6.09 24.21 -28.87
CA PHE A 162 5.02 25.19 -28.65
C PHE A 162 5.24 26.49 -29.45
N PHE A 163 6.46 27.03 -29.45
CA PHE A 163 6.81 28.22 -30.24
C PHE A 163 6.91 27.93 -31.75
N ASP A 164 7.55 26.82 -32.13
CA ASP A 164 7.73 26.44 -33.55
C ASP A 164 6.38 26.16 -34.24
N SER A 165 5.42 25.56 -33.53
CA SER A 165 4.06 25.28 -34.03
C SER A 165 3.08 26.44 -33.86
N LYS A 166 3.41 27.45 -33.03
CA LYS A 166 2.53 28.58 -32.65
C LYS A 166 1.19 28.10 -32.08
N SER A 167 1.23 27.05 -31.25
CA SER A 167 0.05 26.32 -30.79
C SER A 167 -0.76 27.01 -29.68
N GLY A 168 -0.25 28.08 -29.08
CA GLY A 168 -0.95 28.79 -28.01
C GLY A 168 -0.40 30.17 -27.71
N ASN A 169 -1.01 30.80 -26.72
CA ASN A 169 -0.62 32.11 -26.20
C ASN A 169 0.29 31.91 -24.97
N PHE A 170 1.60 32.18 -25.11
CA PHE A 170 2.54 32.07 -23.98
C PHE A 170 2.33 33.17 -22.93
N ASN A 171 1.70 34.30 -23.28
CA ASN A 171 1.47 35.39 -22.35
C ASN A 171 0.54 34.96 -21.19
N ASP A 172 -0.49 34.17 -21.49
CA ASP A 172 -1.41 33.66 -20.47
C ASP A 172 -0.69 32.64 -19.57
N VAL A 173 0.18 31.83 -20.18
CA VAL A 173 1.05 30.87 -19.47
C VAL A 173 2.02 31.60 -18.54
N SER A 174 2.70 32.66 -18.99
CA SER A 174 3.65 33.44 -18.19
C SER A 174 2.94 34.16 -17.04
N VAL A 175 1.76 34.74 -17.27
CA VAL A 175 0.95 35.36 -16.21
C VAL A 175 0.48 34.32 -15.20
N ALA A 176 -0.07 33.19 -15.64
CA ALA A 176 -0.58 32.14 -14.75
C ALA A 176 0.53 31.52 -13.91
N ILE A 177 1.68 31.15 -14.50
CA ILE A 177 2.78 30.50 -13.78
C ILE A 177 3.44 31.45 -12.76
N ARG A 178 3.69 32.71 -13.10
CA ARG A 178 4.20 33.71 -12.15
C ARG A 178 3.22 33.91 -10.98
N SER A 179 1.92 34.00 -11.29
CA SER A 179 0.87 34.21 -10.28
C SER A 179 0.76 33.05 -9.28
N ILE A 180 0.79 31.80 -9.73
CA ILE A 180 0.70 30.64 -8.84
C ILE A 180 2.02 30.41 -8.06
N VAL A 181 3.18 30.70 -8.67
CA VAL A 181 4.48 30.65 -7.99
C VAL A 181 4.55 31.64 -6.83
N ASP A 182 4.13 32.89 -7.06
CA ASP A 182 4.15 33.93 -6.01
C ASP A 182 3.10 33.64 -4.93
N CYS A 183 1.92 33.15 -5.31
CA CYS A 183 0.89 32.67 -4.38
C CYS A 183 1.43 31.53 -3.48
N TRP A 184 2.07 30.53 -4.08
CA TRP A 184 2.66 29.38 -3.37
C TRP A 184 3.81 29.80 -2.42
N LYS A 185 4.71 30.66 -2.88
CA LYS A 185 5.78 31.24 -2.04
C LYS A 185 5.21 32.01 -0.85
N SER A 186 4.15 32.79 -1.06
CA SER A 186 3.46 33.56 -0.01
C SER A 186 2.79 32.62 1.01
N TYR A 187 2.14 31.56 0.54
CA TYR A 187 1.55 30.54 1.40
C TYR A 187 2.57 29.81 2.27
N ILE A 188 3.73 29.42 1.72
CA ILE A 188 4.83 28.80 2.47
C ILE A 188 5.35 29.73 3.57
N LEU A 189 5.54 31.02 3.25
CA LEU A 189 6.02 32.02 4.21
C LEU A 189 5.03 32.26 5.36
N LEU A 190 3.72 32.19 5.09
CA LEU A 190 2.66 32.35 6.09
C LEU A 190 2.35 31.06 6.88
N ASN A 191 2.71 29.89 6.35
CA ASN A 191 2.38 28.58 6.92
C ASN A 191 3.59 27.61 6.89
N PRO A 192 4.76 27.99 7.44
CA PRO A 192 5.96 27.18 7.37
C PRO A 192 5.78 25.82 8.04
N ASP A 193 4.97 25.75 9.10
CA ASP A 193 4.59 24.54 9.83
C ASP A 193 3.87 23.48 8.98
N LYS A 194 3.22 23.89 7.88
CA LYS A 194 2.44 22.99 7.00
C LYS A 194 3.24 22.45 5.83
N ILE A 195 4.29 23.15 5.38
CA ILE A 195 5.05 22.78 4.17
C ILE A 195 6.51 22.49 4.47
N LEU A 196 7.18 23.28 5.30
CA LEU A 196 8.60 23.11 5.58
C LEU A 196 8.83 21.99 6.62
N PRO A 197 10.02 21.37 6.62
CA PRO A 197 10.44 20.44 7.67
C PRO A 197 10.22 21.03 9.07
N TYR A 198 9.79 20.21 10.03
CA TYR A 198 9.92 20.60 11.44
C TYR A 198 11.41 20.57 11.86
N ASP A 199 11.74 21.26 12.97
CA ASP A 199 13.11 21.40 13.50
C ASP A 199 13.72 20.03 13.84
N LYS A 200 14.91 19.71 13.31
CA LYS A 200 15.56 18.39 13.46
C LYS A 200 15.70 17.94 14.91
N GLU A 201 15.88 18.85 15.87
CA GLU A 201 16.04 18.50 17.28
C GLU A 201 14.70 18.20 17.98
N LYS A 202 13.59 18.70 17.41
CA LYS A 202 12.25 18.69 18.02
C LYS A 202 11.25 17.78 17.28
N SER A 203 11.70 17.07 16.25
CA SER A 203 10.83 16.30 15.36
C SER A 203 11.05 14.81 15.52
N ILE A 204 9.96 14.05 15.47
CA ILE A 204 10.03 12.60 15.26
C ILE A 204 10.33 12.41 13.77
N PHE A 205 11.58 12.13 13.44
CA PHE A 205 11.92 11.64 12.10
C PHE A 205 11.38 10.22 11.96
N PHE A 206 10.19 10.07 11.38
CA PHE A 206 9.66 8.73 11.14
C PHE A 206 10.56 7.90 10.21
N VAL A 207 11.27 8.52 9.24
CA VAL A 207 12.39 7.90 8.48
C VAL A 207 13.34 8.98 7.93
N THR A 208 14.65 8.74 7.84
CA THR A 208 15.58 9.44 6.92
C THR A 208 15.92 8.56 5.69
N LEU A 209 15.40 8.91 4.50
CA LEU A 209 15.36 8.02 3.33
C LEU A 209 16.71 7.84 2.56
N GLU A 210 17.87 8.14 3.14
CA GLU A 210 19.16 8.21 2.43
C GLU A 210 19.58 6.91 1.72
N GLU A 211 19.51 5.75 2.37
CA GLU A 211 19.79 4.45 1.73
C GLU A 211 18.75 4.07 0.67
N ARG A 212 17.53 4.61 0.77
CA ARG A 212 16.48 4.41 -0.24
C ARG A 212 16.80 5.21 -1.51
N TYR A 213 17.48 6.36 -1.42
CA TYR A 213 17.92 7.09 -2.62
C TYR A 213 18.99 6.32 -3.40
N LYS A 214 19.92 5.65 -2.71
CA LYS A 214 20.88 4.75 -3.36
C LYS A 214 20.20 3.56 -4.07
N ARG A 215 19.11 3.02 -3.52
CA ARG A 215 18.29 1.99 -4.19
C ARG A 215 17.25 2.56 -5.17
N ILE A 216 17.06 3.88 -5.20
CA ILE A 216 16.31 4.56 -6.25
C ILE A 216 17.19 4.62 -7.51
N GLU A 217 18.48 4.93 -7.38
CA GLU A 217 19.46 4.78 -8.50
C GLU A 217 19.46 3.35 -9.06
N GLU A 218 19.58 2.32 -8.21
CA GLU A 218 19.48 0.90 -8.63
C GLU A 218 18.13 0.58 -9.31
N SER A 219 17.04 1.27 -8.93
CA SER A 219 15.74 1.10 -9.59
C SER A 219 15.57 1.90 -10.88
N VAL A 220 16.27 3.02 -11.03
CA VAL A 220 16.37 3.76 -12.29
C VAL A 220 17.15 2.91 -13.29
N GLU A 221 18.26 2.29 -12.88
CA GLU A 221 18.95 1.28 -13.71
C GLU A 221 18.01 0.13 -14.11
N PHE A 222 17.20 -0.41 -13.18
CA PHE A 222 16.20 -1.45 -13.48
C PHE A 222 15.12 -0.99 -14.48
N TRP A 223 14.60 0.23 -14.37
CA TRP A 223 13.58 0.76 -15.29
C TRP A 223 14.16 1.11 -16.66
N ASN A 224 15.40 1.61 -16.74
CA ASN A 224 16.11 1.87 -17.99
C ASN A 224 16.28 0.61 -18.86
N ILE A 225 16.23 -0.60 -18.27
CA ILE A 225 16.23 -1.85 -19.05
C ILE A 225 14.98 -1.97 -19.91
N PHE A 226 13.81 -1.52 -19.43
CA PHE A 226 12.53 -1.62 -20.15
C PHE A 226 12.45 -0.67 -21.35
N GLU A 227 13.06 0.52 -21.27
CA GLU A 227 13.10 1.49 -22.37
C GLU A 227 13.85 0.96 -23.61
N ASN A 228 14.77 0.01 -23.40
CA ASN A 228 15.60 -0.58 -24.44
C ASN A 228 14.99 -1.86 -25.07
N VAL A 229 13.82 -2.31 -24.61
CA VAL A 229 13.20 -3.56 -25.09
C VAL A 229 12.41 -3.33 -26.36
N GLN A 230 12.69 -4.13 -27.38
CA GLN A 230 11.98 -4.09 -28.65
C GLN A 230 10.51 -4.52 -28.46
N THR A 231 9.57 -3.59 -28.64
CA THR A 231 8.13 -3.85 -28.51
C THR A 231 7.65 -4.82 -29.59
N LYS A 232 7.46 -6.08 -29.22
CA LYS A 232 6.90 -7.14 -30.08
C LYS A 232 5.45 -7.43 -29.68
N HIS A 233 4.61 -7.77 -30.65
CA HIS A 233 3.23 -8.16 -30.39
C HIS A 233 3.14 -9.65 -30.03
N VAL A 234 2.30 -9.97 -29.04
CA VAL A 234 1.96 -11.36 -28.70
C VAL A 234 1.33 -12.05 -29.91
N ARG A 235 1.84 -13.22 -30.28
CA ARG A 235 1.37 -14.01 -31.42
C ARG A 235 0.00 -14.63 -31.12
N ASN A 236 -0.81 -14.78 -32.16
CA ASN A 236 -2.09 -15.48 -32.05
C ASN A 236 -1.87 -16.97 -31.78
N VAL A 237 -2.71 -17.53 -30.94
CA VAL A 237 -2.78 -18.97 -30.65
C VAL A 237 -3.68 -19.65 -31.69
N GLU A 238 -3.30 -20.86 -32.11
CA GLU A 238 -4.05 -21.67 -33.08
C GLU A 238 -5.33 -22.28 -32.44
N GLU A 239 -6.18 -22.92 -33.25
CA GLU A 239 -7.52 -23.37 -32.82
C GLU A 239 -7.51 -24.49 -31.75
N ASP A 240 -6.41 -25.24 -31.65
CA ASP A 240 -6.15 -26.27 -30.64
C ASP A 240 -5.67 -25.71 -29.29
N GLY A 241 -5.32 -24.42 -29.25
CA GLY A 241 -4.89 -23.70 -28.06
C GLY A 241 -3.38 -23.75 -27.81
N PHE A 242 -2.93 -23.15 -26.70
CA PHE A 242 -1.51 -23.13 -26.33
C PHE A 242 -1.21 -24.05 -25.16
N THR A 243 0.04 -24.51 -25.07
CA THR A 243 0.60 -25.32 -23.97
C THR A 243 1.58 -24.51 -23.11
N VAL A 244 2.05 -25.09 -22.00
CA VAL A 244 3.13 -24.51 -21.18
C VAL A 244 4.37 -24.17 -22.02
N GLN A 245 4.72 -25.02 -23.00
CA GLN A 245 5.88 -24.76 -23.85
C GLN A 245 5.65 -23.54 -24.74
N ASN A 246 4.47 -23.43 -25.36
CA ASN A 246 4.14 -22.26 -26.17
C ASN A 246 4.15 -20.95 -25.35
N LEU A 247 3.76 -21.00 -24.08
CA LEU A 247 3.92 -19.86 -23.15
C LEU A 247 5.40 -19.52 -22.92
N LYS A 248 6.27 -20.52 -22.70
CA LYS A 248 7.72 -20.32 -22.53
C LYS A 248 8.35 -19.73 -23.80
N ASP A 249 7.99 -20.27 -24.97
CA ASP A 249 8.43 -19.81 -26.28
C ASP A 249 7.95 -18.38 -26.59
N GLU A 250 6.77 -18.00 -26.11
CA GLU A 250 6.24 -16.64 -26.28
C GLU A 250 6.93 -15.63 -25.36
N LEU A 251 7.17 -15.98 -24.09
CA LEU A 251 7.95 -15.16 -23.16
C LEU A 251 9.36 -14.88 -23.71
N GLU A 252 9.99 -15.88 -24.34
CA GLU A 252 11.29 -15.73 -25.00
C GLU A 252 11.19 -14.89 -26.29
N TYR A 253 10.20 -15.15 -27.15
CA TYR A 253 9.97 -14.38 -28.37
C TYR A 253 9.82 -12.87 -28.08
N LEU A 254 9.08 -12.52 -27.02
CA LEU A 254 8.86 -11.15 -26.56
C LEU A 254 10.09 -10.50 -25.90
N GLY A 255 11.20 -11.23 -25.72
CA GLY A 255 12.42 -10.74 -25.04
C GLY A 255 12.31 -10.68 -23.51
N LEU A 256 11.25 -11.24 -22.92
CA LEU A 256 11.01 -11.15 -21.48
C LEU A 256 11.94 -12.05 -20.67
N THR A 257 12.55 -13.07 -21.29
CA THR A 257 13.60 -13.90 -20.68
C THR A 257 14.92 -13.16 -20.51
N GLU A 258 15.21 -12.14 -21.33
CA GLU A 258 16.39 -11.28 -21.18
C GLU A 258 16.22 -10.31 -20.00
N LEU A 259 15.01 -9.74 -19.84
CA LEU A 259 14.62 -8.92 -18.68
C LEU A 259 14.55 -9.71 -17.36
N PHE A 260 13.96 -10.90 -17.46
CA PHE A 260 13.60 -11.75 -16.34
C PHE A 260 14.03 -13.19 -16.60
N PRO A 261 15.32 -13.55 -16.36
CA PRO A 261 15.81 -14.91 -16.58
C PRO A 261 15.04 -15.99 -15.81
N GLU A 262 14.36 -15.62 -14.72
CA GLU A 262 13.51 -16.52 -13.94
C GLU A 262 12.06 -16.66 -14.45
N ILE A 263 11.61 -15.91 -15.46
CA ILE A 263 10.18 -15.80 -15.82
C ILE A 263 9.56 -17.12 -16.28
N GLN A 264 10.33 -17.94 -16.98
CA GLN A 264 9.88 -19.26 -17.44
C GLN A 264 9.67 -20.25 -16.26
N ASN A 265 10.23 -19.98 -15.07
CA ASN A 265 10.00 -20.83 -13.88
C ASN A 265 8.56 -20.71 -13.35
N TYR A 266 7.84 -19.63 -13.68
CA TYR A 266 6.43 -19.48 -13.30
C TYR A 266 5.47 -20.08 -14.32
N ALA A 267 5.95 -20.42 -15.53
CA ALA A 267 5.09 -20.79 -16.65
C ALA A 267 4.25 -22.06 -16.38
N GLU A 268 4.79 -23.11 -15.76
CA GLU A 268 4.00 -24.29 -15.35
C GLU A 268 2.86 -23.93 -14.38
N ALA A 269 3.16 -23.14 -13.34
CA ALA A 269 2.19 -22.78 -12.29
C ALA A 269 1.11 -21.84 -12.82
N VAL A 270 1.52 -20.81 -13.57
CA VAL A 270 0.63 -19.83 -14.18
C VAL A 270 -0.24 -20.45 -15.27
N TYR A 271 0.31 -21.35 -16.09
CA TYR A 271 -0.48 -22.09 -17.08
C TYR A 271 -1.57 -22.92 -16.40
N SER A 272 -1.21 -23.65 -15.34
CA SER A 272 -2.16 -24.45 -14.55
C SER A 272 -3.26 -23.58 -13.95
N GLU A 273 -2.91 -22.44 -13.35
CA GLU A 273 -3.87 -21.48 -12.79
C GLU A 273 -4.83 -20.91 -13.85
N VAL A 274 -4.31 -20.50 -15.02
CA VAL A 274 -5.11 -19.97 -16.12
C VAL A 274 -6.00 -21.05 -16.76
N PHE A 275 -5.55 -22.30 -16.77
CA PHE A 275 -6.32 -23.45 -17.22
C PHE A 275 -7.47 -23.78 -16.25
N GLU A 276 -7.18 -23.90 -14.95
CA GLU A 276 -8.17 -24.19 -13.91
C GLU A 276 -9.21 -23.08 -13.75
N ALA A 277 -8.84 -21.82 -13.95
CA ALA A 277 -9.75 -20.67 -13.90
C ALA A 277 -10.76 -20.62 -15.07
N LYS A 278 -10.70 -21.56 -16.04
CA LYS A 278 -11.45 -21.49 -17.30
C LYS A 278 -12.22 -22.78 -17.61
N ASN A 279 -13.52 -22.65 -17.83
CA ASN A 279 -14.43 -23.77 -18.14
C ASN A 279 -14.41 -24.22 -19.63
N GLU A 280 -13.37 -23.88 -20.40
CA GLU A 280 -13.26 -24.23 -21.83
C GLU A 280 -12.21 -25.33 -22.05
N LYS A 281 -12.33 -26.11 -23.14
CA LYS A 281 -11.42 -27.23 -23.42
C LYS A 281 -9.99 -26.83 -23.83
N VAL A 282 -9.81 -25.58 -24.27
CA VAL A 282 -8.56 -25.06 -24.83
C VAL A 282 -8.33 -23.61 -24.38
N LEU A 283 -7.07 -23.20 -24.30
CA LEU A 283 -6.66 -21.83 -23.98
C LEU A 283 -6.33 -21.06 -25.26
N ARG A 284 -6.95 -19.89 -25.44
CA ARG A 284 -6.84 -19.06 -26.66
C ARG A 284 -5.86 -17.91 -26.45
N THR A 285 -5.63 -17.08 -27.47
CA THR A 285 -4.70 -15.93 -27.40
C THR A 285 -4.93 -15.03 -26.18
N CYS A 286 -6.20 -14.80 -25.80
CA CYS A 286 -6.53 -14.00 -24.62
C CYS A 286 -6.12 -14.61 -23.28
N ASP A 287 -6.07 -15.94 -23.20
CA ASP A 287 -5.58 -16.65 -22.03
C ASP A 287 -4.05 -16.68 -22.01
N LEU A 288 -3.40 -16.62 -23.20
CA LEU A 288 -1.96 -16.43 -23.34
C LEU A 288 -1.54 -15.05 -22.84
N PHE A 289 -2.27 -13.98 -23.19
CA PHE A 289 -2.07 -12.64 -22.61
C PHE A 289 -2.14 -12.67 -21.07
N LYS A 290 -3.16 -13.31 -20.47
CA LYS A 290 -3.26 -13.45 -19.00
C LYS A 290 -2.09 -14.23 -18.40
N ALA A 291 -1.63 -15.28 -19.07
CA ALA A 291 -0.51 -16.09 -18.60
C ALA A 291 0.82 -15.31 -18.65
N ILE A 292 1.09 -14.58 -19.72
CA ILE A 292 2.27 -13.70 -19.84
C ILE A 292 2.27 -12.66 -18.72
N GLU A 293 1.14 -11.96 -18.52
CA GLU A 293 0.97 -10.98 -17.46
C GLU A 293 1.17 -11.56 -16.06
N LYS A 294 0.64 -12.74 -15.77
CA LYS A 294 0.83 -13.41 -14.48
C LYS A 294 2.28 -13.82 -14.25
N CYS A 295 2.99 -14.27 -15.29
CA CYS A 295 4.43 -14.53 -15.20
C CYS A 295 5.22 -13.23 -14.93
N LEU A 296 4.89 -12.14 -15.62
CA LEU A 296 5.48 -10.81 -15.39
C LEU A 296 5.21 -10.29 -13.97
N LEU A 297 3.96 -10.38 -13.49
CA LEU A 297 3.59 -9.99 -12.13
C LEU A 297 4.34 -10.82 -11.08
N ASN A 298 4.49 -12.14 -11.26
CA ASN A 298 5.29 -12.97 -10.35
C ASN A 298 6.76 -12.56 -10.32
N CYS A 299 7.36 -12.25 -11.47
CA CYS A 299 8.70 -11.67 -11.56
C CYS A 299 8.82 -10.33 -10.85
N ILE A 300 7.93 -9.39 -11.17
CA ILE A 300 7.89 -8.05 -10.59
C ILE A 300 7.73 -8.15 -9.08
N PHE A 301 6.71 -8.86 -8.58
CA PHE A 301 6.47 -9.01 -7.15
C PHE A 301 7.64 -9.66 -6.42
N LYS A 302 8.27 -10.71 -6.96
CA LYS A 302 9.43 -11.33 -6.31
C LYS A 302 10.62 -10.38 -6.22
N ARG A 303 10.91 -9.61 -7.28
CA ARG A 303 11.98 -8.60 -7.25
C ARG A 303 11.63 -7.42 -6.34
N PHE A 304 10.41 -6.87 -6.45
CA PHE A 304 9.94 -5.75 -5.60
C PHE A 304 9.87 -6.12 -4.11
N LEU A 305 9.40 -7.32 -3.75
CA LEU A 305 9.36 -7.78 -2.36
C LEU A 305 10.78 -7.92 -1.79
N CYS A 306 11.75 -8.44 -2.55
CA CYS A 306 13.16 -8.45 -2.11
C CYS A 306 13.76 -7.04 -1.94
N PHE A 307 13.31 -6.03 -2.68
CA PHE A 307 13.70 -4.64 -2.45
C PHE A 307 13.05 -4.01 -1.21
N CYS A 308 11.96 -4.59 -0.71
CA CYS A 308 11.26 -4.13 0.49
C CYS A 308 11.58 -4.95 1.75
N ILE A 309 12.00 -6.22 1.61
CA ILE A 309 12.17 -7.19 2.70
C ILE A 309 13.33 -8.16 2.38
N SER A 310 14.52 -7.96 2.98
CA SER A 310 15.59 -8.97 3.07
C SER A 310 16.78 -8.51 3.94
N PRO A 311 17.60 -9.44 4.48
CA PRO A 311 18.02 -9.36 5.87
C PRO A 311 19.36 -8.67 6.12
N ASN A 312 19.59 -8.33 7.39
CA ASN A 312 20.80 -7.68 7.87
C ASN A 312 21.98 -8.67 8.04
N ASP A 313 22.52 -9.18 6.92
CA ASP A 313 23.65 -10.11 6.93
C ASP A 313 25.01 -9.40 7.13
N ASN A 314 25.50 -9.43 8.38
CA ASN A 314 26.92 -9.47 8.80
C ASN A 314 27.93 -8.61 8.00
N ARG A 315 27.99 -7.28 8.19
CA ARG A 315 28.97 -6.39 7.51
C ARG A 315 29.75 -5.36 8.35
N PHE A 316 29.79 -5.46 9.67
CA PHE A 316 30.51 -4.48 10.52
C PHE A 316 31.58 -5.04 11.48
N GLU A 317 32.19 -6.20 11.18
CA GLU A 317 33.28 -6.75 12.02
C GLU A 317 34.56 -5.90 12.08
N ASN A 318 34.75 -4.88 11.22
CA ASN A 318 36.02 -4.14 11.10
C ASN A 318 35.90 -2.62 10.89
N THR A 319 34.94 -1.95 11.54
CA THR A 319 34.89 -0.47 11.58
C THR A 319 34.66 0.05 13.00
N ASN A 320 35.42 1.06 13.43
CA ASN A 320 35.31 1.71 14.75
C ASN A 320 34.07 2.63 14.89
N TRP A 321 32.93 2.22 14.32
CA TRP A 321 31.69 2.98 14.28
C TRP A 321 30.72 2.44 15.34
N LYS A 322 30.00 3.31 16.05
CA LYS A 322 28.97 2.91 17.02
C LYS A 322 27.59 3.17 16.42
N GLU A 323 26.80 2.11 16.39
CA GLU A 323 25.52 2.03 15.71
C GLU A 323 24.41 2.75 16.48
N HIS A 324 23.49 3.41 15.78
CA HIS A 324 22.18 3.85 16.28
C HIS A 324 21.15 3.38 15.26
N HIS A 325 20.28 2.46 15.67
CA HIS A 325 19.31 1.79 14.78
C HIS A 325 18.00 2.56 14.67
N TYR A 326 17.55 2.89 13.45
CA TYR A 326 16.13 3.03 13.08
C TYR A 326 15.94 2.82 11.58
N LYS A 327 14.85 2.12 11.17
CA LYS A 327 14.04 2.46 9.97
C LYS A 327 12.83 1.54 9.69
N LYS A 328 11.65 2.16 9.59
CA LYS A 328 10.40 1.67 8.94
C LYS A 328 9.47 2.89 8.74
N THR A 329 8.58 3.04 7.74
CA THR A 329 7.26 2.39 7.51
C THR A 329 6.62 2.92 6.20
N LEU A 330 5.59 2.24 5.67
CA LEU A 330 4.85 2.64 4.44
C LEU A 330 3.36 2.22 4.50
N SER A 331 2.43 3.04 4.00
CA SER A 331 0.96 2.93 4.19
C SER A 331 0.18 2.56 2.88
N THR A 332 -1.14 2.70 2.63
CA THR A 332 -2.23 3.62 3.10
C THR A 332 -3.61 3.25 2.51
N TYR A 333 -4.75 3.85 2.96
CA TYR A 333 -6.12 4.01 2.34
C TYR A 333 -7.33 3.70 3.29
N LEU A 334 -8.58 4.17 3.12
CA LEU A 334 -9.25 5.06 2.14
C LEU A 334 -10.51 5.71 2.78
N GLU A 335 -10.81 6.98 2.47
CA GLU A 335 -12.19 7.50 2.35
C GLU A 335 -12.21 8.59 1.26
N SER A 336 -13.29 8.68 0.48
CA SER A 336 -13.42 9.60 -0.67
C SER A 336 -14.42 10.72 -0.41
N ASP A 337 -14.05 11.99 -0.68
CA ASP A 337 -14.98 13.15 -0.68
C ASP A 337 -15.91 13.11 -1.94
N PRO A 338 -17.05 13.81 -1.98
CA PRO A 338 -18.32 13.17 -2.38
C PRO A 338 -18.96 13.77 -3.66
N GLU A 339 -18.17 14.38 -4.54
CA GLU A 339 -18.73 15.12 -5.70
C GLU A 339 -19.13 14.22 -6.89
N ASN A 340 -18.77 12.94 -6.90
CA ASN A 340 -19.32 11.95 -7.83
C ASN A 340 -20.66 11.38 -7.32
N LYS A 341 -21.74 12.15 -7.48
CA LYS A 341 -23.11 11.64 -7.28
C LYS A 341 -23.49 10.65 -8.38
N VAL A 342 -23.40 9.36 -8.08
CA VAL A 342 -24.26 8.35 -8.73
C VAL A 342 -25.64 8.43 -8.09
N GLU A 343 -26.68 8.62 -8.90
CA GLU A 343 -28.06 8.67 -8.40
C GLU A 343 -28.47 7.31 -7.81
N VAL A 344 -28.70 7.27 -6.49
CA VAL A 344 -29.25 6.09 -5.82
C VAL A 344 -30.75 6.02 -6.09
N LEU A 345 -31.17 5.02 -6.85
CA LEU A 345 -32.59 4.71 -7.06
C LEU A 345 -33.26 4.32 -5.72
N PRO A 346 -34.41 4.91 -5.36
CA PRO A 346 -35.03 4.66 -4.07
C PRO A 346 -35.77 3.31 -4.04
N GLY A 347 -35.27 2.34 -3.26
CA GLY A 347 -36.00 1.08 -3.08
C GLY A 347 -35.38 0.02 -2.18
N GLU A 348 -34.05 -0.10 -2.09
CA GLU A 348 -33.43 -1.24 -1.43
C GLU A 348 -33.16 -1.00 0.07
N LYS A 349 -33.78 -1.84 0.91
CA LYS A 349 -33.58 -1.85 2.36
C LYS A 349 -32.26 -2.54 2.70
N VAL A 350 -31.28 -1.78 3.18
CA VAL A 350 -30.06 -2.32 3.78
C VAL A 350 -30.43 -3.21 4.97
N LEU A 351 -30.04 -4.48 4.92
CA LEU A 351 -30.19 -5.43 6.02
C LEU A 351 -29.05 -5.23 7.02
N HIS A 352 -29.31 -4.46 8.10
CA HIS A 352 -28.43 -4.47 9.27
C HIS A 352 -28.42 -5.87 9.89
N SER A 353 -27.33 -6.61 9.71
CA SER A 353 -27.08 -7.86 10.44
C SER A 353 -26.55 -7.54 11.84
N ASN A 354 -27.44 -7.57 12.83
CA ASN A 354 -27.07 -7.42 14.24
C ASN A 354 -26.17 -8.57 14.71
N TYR A 355 -24.85 -8.41 14.57
CA TYR A 355 -23.87 -9.14 15.35
C TYR A 355 -23.46 -8.28 16.54
N SER A 356 -23.92 -8.68 17.72
CA SER A 356 -23.52 -8.06 18.99
C SER A 356 -22.06 -8.43 19.27
N ILE A 357 -21.13 -7.58 18.88
CA ILE A 357 -19.76 -7.61 19.40
C ILE A 357 -19.88 -7.17 20.86
N ASN A 358 -19.45 -8.02 21.80
CA ASN A 358 -19.45 -7.63 23.21
C ASN A 358 -18.57 -6.39 23.39
N GLU A 359 -19.12 -5.37 24.05
CA GLU A 359 -18.40 -4.16 24.46
C GLU A 359 -17.28 -4.54 25.43
N ARG A 360 -16.09 -4.85 24.90
CA ARG A 360 -14.83 -4.65 25.63
C ARG A 360 -14.62 -3.14 25.73
N ASP A 361 -13.94 -2.68 26.77
CA ASP A 361 -13.54 -1.28 26.86
C ASP A 361 -12.72 -0.92 25.62
N GLU A 362 -13.18 0.06 24.85
CA GLU A 362 -12.52 0.45 23.60
C GLU A 362 -11.06 0.81 23.82
N ASN A 363 -10.70 1.36 24.99
CA ASN A 363 -9.34 1.80 25.29
C ASN A 363 -8.38 0.65 25.64
N GLU A 364 -8.87 -0.50 26.08
CA GLU A 364 -8.04 -1.71 26.27
C GLU A 364 -7.70 -2.38 24.94
N SER A 365 -8.59 -2.26 23.93
CA SER A 365 -8.39 -2.86 22.60
C SER A 365 -7.39 -2.12 21.71
N LYS A 366 -7.25 -0.80 21.93
CA LYS A 366 -6.35 0.12 21.22
C LYS A 366 -4.95 0.06 21.85
N ARG A 367 -3.92 -0.09 21.02
CA ARG A 367 -2.53 -0.33 21.46
C ARG A 367 -1.52 0.43 20.60
N VAL A 368 -0.33 0.66 21.15
CA VAL A 368 0.83 1.29 20.49
C VAL A 368 2.07 0.43 20.67
N PHE A 369 3.02 0.46 19.72
CA PHE A 369 4.27 -0.32 19.83
C PHE A 369 5.20 0.27 20.90
N THR A 370 5.87 -0.61 21.64
CA THR A 370 6.76 -0.21 22.75
C THR A 370 7.94 0.62 22.30
N GLU A 371 8.54 0.29 21.15
CA GLU A 371 9.65 1.07 20.57
C GLU A 371 9.21 2.50 20.21
N GLU A 372 8.05 2.65 19.56
CA GLU A 372 7.53 3.99 19.22
C GLU A 372 7.30 4.86 20.46
N VAL A 373 6.89 4.25 21.59
CA VAL A 373 6.74 4.95 22.88
C VAL A 373 8.09 5.38 23.44
N LEU A 374 9.10 4.51 23.38
CA LEU A 374 10.48 4.80 23.82
C LEU A 374 11.14 5.93 22.99
N ASP A 375 10.76 6.06 21.73
CA ASP A 375 11.26 7.08 20.81
C ASP A 375 10.56 8.42 20.99
N LEU A 376 9.24 8.35 21.19
CA LEU A 376 8.36 9.50 21.32
C LEU A 376 8.59 10.29 22.62
N ILE A 377 8.84 9.61 23.75
CA ILE A 377 9.01 10.28 25.05
C ILE A 377 10.17 11.30 25.05
N PRO A 378 11.41 10.96 24.63
CA PRO A 378 12.49 11.96 24.53
C PRO A 378 12.17 13.12 23.61
N VAL A 379 11.44 12.90 22.51
CA VAL A 379 11.08 13.96 21.55
C VAL A 379 10.03 14.90 22.14
N ALA A 380 8.97 14.37 22.76
CA ALA A 380 7.95 15.19 23.42
C ALA A 380 8.56 16.06 24.53
N LEU A 381 9.48 15.50 25.31
CA LEU A 381 10.22 16.22 26.35
C LEU A 381 11.16 17.30 25.78
N ARG A 382 11.81 17.06 24.63
CA ARG A 382 12.54 18.12 23.90
C ARG A 382 11.61 19.24 23.41
N GLN A 383 10.42 18.90 22.88
CA GLN A 383 9.42 19.90 22.46
C GLN A 383 8.84 20.73 23.63
N GLN A 384 8.83 20.16 24.84
CA GLN A 384 8.46 20.85 26.09
C GLN A 384 9.58 21.77 26.65
N ASN A 385 10.79 21.70 26.09
CA ASN A 385 12.02 22.30 26.63
C ASN A 385 12.45 21.70 27.99
N THR A 386 12.10 20.44 28.24
CA THR A 386 12.46 19.66 29.44
C THR A 386 13.20 18.38 29.01
N PRO A 387 14.33 18.47 28.29
CA PRO A 387 15.01 17.32 27.69
C PRO A 387 15.44 16.29 28.74
N ILE A 388 15.23 15.01 28.42
CA ILE A 388 15.63 13.87 29.23
C ILE A 388 17.07 13.44 28.91
N SER A 389 17.75 12.82 29.87
CA SER A 389 19.07 12.22 29.66
C SER A 389 18.96 10.95 28.81
N GLU A 390 19.93 10.69 27.94
CA GLU A 390 20.05 9.42 27.20
C GLU A 390 20.22 8.21 28.15
N ASN A 391 20.76 8.46 29.35
CA ASN A 391 20.94 7.46 30.42
C ASN A 391 19.88 7.59 31.52
N ASP A 392 18.62 7.96 31.21
CA ASP A 392 17.54 7.96 32.21
C ASP A 392 17.16 6.53 32.62
N ASP A 393 17.26 6.25 33.93
CA ASP A 393 17.03 4.92 34.49
C ASP A 393 15.63 4.36 34.19
N ARG A 394 14.61 5.22 34.00
CA ARG A 394 13.25 4.78 33.62
C ARG A 394 13.23 4.30 32.18
N LEU A 395 13.85 5.03 31.25
CA LEU A 395 13.95 4.61 29.85
C LEU A 395 14.75 3.30 29.72
N ALA A 396 15.85 3.16 30.48
CA ALA A 396 16.63 1.92 30.52
C ALA A 396 15.80 0.73 31.07
N LYS A 397 15.02 0.96 32.14
CA LYS A 397 14.08 -0.01 32.71
C LYS A 397 12.99 -0.42 31.70
N TYR A 398 12.37 0.52 30.99
CA TYR A 398 11.34 0.20 29.99
C TYR A 398 11.92 -0.56 28.79
N ARG A 399 13.09 -0.16 28.26
CA ARG A 399 13.81 -0.93 27.24
C ARG A 399 14.09 -2.37 27.69
N TYR A 400 14.64 -2.54 28.90
CA TYR A 400 14.92 -3.87 29.44
C TYR A 400 13.67 -4.74 29.64
N ASN A 401 12.57 -4.13 30.09
CA ASN A 401 11.31 -4.85 30.34
C ASN A 401 10.56 -5.24 29.05
N TRP A 402 10.69 -4.46 27.98
CA TRP A 402 10.00 -4.69 26.71
C TRP A 402 10.86 -5.42 25.65
N GLU A 403 12.14 -5.67 25.94
CA GLU A 403 13.05 -6.44 25.09
C GLU A 403 12.56 -7.89 24.95
N THR A 404 12.05 -8.23 23.76
CA THR A 404 11.54 -9.56 23.45
C THR A 404 12.65 -10.60 23.32
N ASN A 405 13.89 -10.19 23.05
CA ASN A 405 15.03 -11.06 22.67
C ASN A 405 14.75 -11.96 21.45
N ASP A 406 13.66 -11.70 20.72
CA ASP A 406 13.26 -12.41 19.51
C ASP A 406 12.91 -11.39 18.43
N LYS A 407 13.56 -11.52 17.27
CA LYS A 407 13.35 -10.64 16.13
C LYS A 407 11.96 -10.80 15.50
N ASP A 408 11.33 -11.98 15.66
CA ASP A 408 10.02 -12.27 15.10
C ASP A 408 8.86 -11.76 15.98
N LEU A 409 9.17 -11.21 17.17
CA LEU A 409 8.19 -10.73 18.15
C LEU A 409 8.31 -9.22 18.38
N GLU A 410 7.16 -8.56 18.43
CA GLU A 410 7.01 -7.13 18.69
C GLU A 410 6.02 -6.92 19.84
N ALA A 411 6.38 -6.06 20.80
CA ALA A 411 5.54 -5.76 21.95
C ALA A 411 4.68 -4.51 21.71
N THR A 412 3.46 -4.52 22.27
CA THR A 412 2.57 -3.35 22.29
C THR A 412 1.96 -3.19 23.66
N ILE A 413 1.68 -1.96 24.06
CA ILE A 413 0.98 -1.63 25.31
C ILE A 413 -0.40 -1.03 25.03
N SER A 414 -1.31 -1.15 25.99
CA SER A 414 -2.64 -0.52 25.89
C SER A 414 -2.53 1.02 25.91
N LEU A 415 -3.54 1.73 25.38
CA LEU A 415 -3.58 3.19 25.53
C LEU A 415 -3.61 3.62 27.00
N THR A 416 -4.31 2.88 27.85
CA THR A 416 -4.35 3.13 29.30
C THR A 416 -2.95 3.10 29.92
N GLU A 417 -2.15 2.09 29.60
CA GLU A 417 -0.77 1.96 30.07
C GLU A 417 0.12 3.07 29.50
N PHE A 418 0.02 3.35 28.20
CA PHE A 418 0.73 4.46 27.56
C PHE A 418 0.45 5.81 28.25
N TRP A 419 -0.81 6.08 28.61
CA TRP A 419 -1.18 7.29 29.33
C TRP A 419 -0.58 7.39 30.75
N TYR A 420 -0.37 6.29 31.45
CA TYR A 420 0.34 6.27 32.74
C TYR A 420 1.84 6.50 32.57
N ILE A 421 2.45 5.93 31.53
CA ILE A 421 3.88 6.13 31.24
C ILE A 421 4.14 7.62 30.91
N LEU A 422 3.27 8.23 30.11
CA LEU A 422 3.36 9.67 29.84
C LEU A 422 3.23 10.54 31.11
N GLU A 423 2.50 10.09 32.14
CA GLU A 423 2.49 10.75 33.46
C GLU A 423 3.79 10.51 34.24
N GLU A 424 4.34 9.29 34.24
CA GLU A 424 5.63 8.98 34.90
C GLU A 424 6.79 9.82 34.36
N PHE A 425 6.73 10.22 33.09
CA PHE A 425 7.74 11.05 32.43
C PHE A 425 7.43 12.55 32.40
N ASP A 426 6.37 13.03 33.06
CA ASP A 426 5.92 14.44 33.02
C ASP A 426 5.68 14.98 31.58
N VAL A 427 5.15 14.13 30.69
CA VAL A 427 4.87 14.49 29.29
C VAL A 427 3.54 15.21 29.16
N ASP A 428 3.57 16.38 28.52
CA ASP A 428 2.40 17.17 28.15
C ASP A 428 1.62 16.45 27.04
N LYS A 429 0.64 15.66 27.47
CA LYS A 429 -0.25 14.85 26.63
C LYS A 429 -0.91 15.65 25.51
N THR A 430 -1.07 16.98 25.65
CA THR A 430 -1.69 17.83 24.59
C THR A 430 -0.84 17.96 23.33
N ARG A 431 0.44 17.56 23.40
CA ARG A 431 1.38 17.53 22.26
C ARG A 431 1.34 16.24 21.47
N ILE A 432 0.68 15.21 21.99
CA ILE A 432 0.61 13.89 21.38
C ILE A 432 -0.76 13.74 20.72
N THR A 433 -0.75 13.40 19.42
CA THR A 433 -1.97 13.04 18.69
C THR A 433 -1.85 11.59 18.27
N ILE A 434 -2.76 10.75 18.76
CA ILE A 434 -2.86 9.34 18.34
C ILE A 434 -3.72 9.28 17.08
N ILE A 435 -3.19 8.67 16.04
CA ILE A 435 -3.85 8.40 14.77
C ILE A 435 -3.96 6.86 14.64
N PRO A 436 -5.12 6.29 14.30
CA PRO A 436 -5.24 4.87 14.00
C PRO A 436 -4.21 4.43 12.94
N ASP A 437 -3.66 3.23 13.08
CA ASP A 437 -2.71 2.69 12.11
C ASP A 437 -3.36 2.69 10.71
N PRO A 438 -2.79 3.38 9.71
CA PRO A 438 -3.43 3.48 8.42
C PRO A 438 -3.61 2.11 7.77
N VAL A 439 -2.62 1.21 7.88
CA VAL A 439 -2.62 -0.14 7.26
C VAL A 439 -3.79 -0.98 7.78
N TYR A 440 -4.06 -0.89 9.09
CA TYR A 440 -5.20 -1.50 9.76
C TYR A 440 -6.53 -0.96 9.20
N GLU A 441 -6.66 0.37 9.09
CA GLU A 441 -7.87 1.04 8.59
C GLU A 441 -8.19 0.72 7.12
N LEU A 442 -7.20 0.45 6.23
CA LEU A 442 -7.53 -0.12 4.89
C LEU A 442 -8.14 -1.51 5.02
N THR A 443 -7.51 -2.30 5.89
CA THR A 443 -7.49 -3.75 5.74
C THR A 443 -8.75 -4.32 6.35
N ILE A 444 -9.31 -3.67 7.37
CA ILE A 444 -10.62 -3.97 7.94
C ILE A 444 -11.74 -3.94 6.88
N PRO A 445 -12.03 -2.82 6.16
CA PRO A 445 -13.03 -2.82 5.09
C PRO A 445 -12.78 -3.88 4.02
N LYS A 446 -11.54 -4.00 3.50
CA LYS A 446 -11.20 -5.00 2.47
C LYS A 446 -11.42 -6.44 2.96
N MET A 447 -11.07 -6.73 4.21
CA MET A 447 -11.29 -8.03 4.83
C MET A 447 -12.79 -8.32 4.98
N ILE A 448 -13.59 -7.34 5.37
CA ILE A 448 -15.06 -7.47 5.53
C ILE A 448 -15.76 -7.63 4.17
N GLU A 449 -15.41 -6.82 3.18
CA GLU A 449 -16.05 -6.79 1.86
C GLU A 449 -15.67 -8.00 0.99
N ASP A 450 -14.43 -8.47 1.07
CA ASP A 450 -13.92 -9.52 0.19
C ASP A 450 -13.92 -10.90 0.86
N LEU A 451 -13.63 -10.96 2.17
CA LEU A 451 -13.39 -12.20 2.95
C LEU A 451 -12.41 -13.18 2.27
N ARG A 452 -11.57 -12.70 1.35
CA ARG A 452 -10.46 -13.44 0.70
C ARG A 452 -9.11 -13.14 1.34
N MET A 453 -9.03 -12.09 2.16
CA MET A 453 -7.83 -11.78 2.95
C MET A 453 -7.81 -12.64 4.21
N HIS A 454 -6.77 -13.47 4.35
CA HIS A 454 -6.62 -14.41 5.49
C HIS A 454 -6.17 -13.74 6.78
N THR A 455 -5.39 -12.66 6.67
CA THR A 455 -4.67 -12.06 7.79
C THR A 455 -4.78 -10.55 7.78
N LEU A 456 -5.07 -10.01 8.97
CA LEU A 456 -5.02 -8.59 9.25
C LEU A 456 -3.61 -8.21 9.73
N ASN A 457 -2.77 -7.80 8.78
CA ASN A 457 -1.37 -7.46 9.02
C ASN A 457 -1.20 -5.94 9.18
N VAL A 458 -0.29 -5.55 10.07
CA VAL A 458 0.20 -4.17 10.22
C VAL A 458 1.72 -4.18 10.04
N ILE A 459 2.33 -3.00 10.09
CA ILE A 459 3.75 -2.79 9.85
C ILE A 459 4.30 -2.27 11.19
N SER A 460 5.11 -3.08 11.91
CA SER A 460 5.64 -2.81 13.28
C SER A 460 6.61 -1.60 13.35
N PRO A 461 7.58 -1.48 14.28
CA PRO A 461 8.64 -0.45 14.21
C PRO A 461 9.89 -0.79 13.36
N ARG A 462 10.16 -2.06 13.02
CA ARG A 462 11.49 -2.52 12.51
C ARG A 462 11.76 -2.73 11.00
N GLY A 463 10.74 -2.85 10.16
CA GLY A 463 10.87 -3.37 8.78
C GLY A 463 9.67 -4.24 8.34
N GLU A 464 9.39 -5.29 9.11
CA GLU A 464 8.48 -6.38 8.71
C GLU A 464 6.96 -6.12 8.81
N LEU A 465 6.20 -6.93 8.04
CA LEU A 465 4.79 -7.16 8.30
C LEU A 465 4.62 -8.06 9.52
N VAL A 466 3.71 -7.67 10.42
CA VAL A 466 3.37 -8.42 11.63
C VAL A 466 1.85 -8.57 11.76
N MET A 467 1.40 -9.60 12.49
CA MET A 467 0.01 -9.84 12.81
C MET A 467 -0.16 -10.09 14.32
N ARG A 468 -1.36 -9.88 14.86
CA ARG A 468 -1.65 -10.26 16.26
C ARG A 468 -1.63 -11.78 16.42
N ILE A 469 -1.31 -12.27 17.62
CA ILE A 469 -1.32 -13.70 17.94
C ILE A 469 -2.64 -14.41 17.61
N GLU A 470 -3.80 -13.76 17.76
CA GLU A 470 -5.09 -14.34 17.40
C GLU A 470 -5.27 -14.51 15.88
N GLN A 471 -4.67 -13.61 15.09
CA GLN A 471 -4.62 -13.72 13.62
C GLN A 471 -3.69 -14.87 13.20
N ALA A 472 -2.55 -15.05 13.87
CA ALA A 472 -1.64 -16.18 13.60
C ALA A 472 -2.31 -17.53 13.88
N VAL A 473 -3.01 -17.65 15.02
CA VAL A 473 -3.81 -18.83 15.38
C VAL A 473 -4.91 -19.08 14.35
N PHE A 474 -5.67 -18.04 13.98
CA PHE A 474 -6.75 -18.15 13.01
C PHE A 474 -6.24 -18.57 11.63
N HIS A 475 -5.12 -18.00 11.17
CA HIS A 475 -4.50 -18.32 9.88
C HIS A 475 -4.05 -19.79 9.82
N ILE A 476 -3.33 -20.27 10.84
CA ILE A 476 -2.92 -21.69 10.94
C ILE A 476 -4.15 -22.61 10.96
N PHE A 477 -5.21 -22.24 11.69
CA PHE A 477 -6.47 -22.97 11.72
C PHE A 477 -7.16 -23.00 10.34
N GLU A 478 -7.25 -21.86 9.65
CA GLU A 478 -7.86 -21.76 8.32
C GLU A 478 -7.08 -22.58 7.29
N VAL A 479 -5.79 -22.30 7.09
CA VAL A 479 -5.05 -22.83 5.95
C VAL A 479 -4.55 -24.26 6.18
N VAL A 480 -4.29 -24.66 7.43
CA VAL A 480 -3.82 -26.02 7.76
C VAL A 480 -4.94 -26.89 8.31
N TYR A 481 -5.59 -26.51 9.42
CA TYR A 481 -6.52 -27.41 10.11
C TYR A 481 -7.80 -27.69 9.29
N CYS A 482 -8.41 -26.65 8.71
CA CYS A 482 -9.63 -26.77 7.91
C CYS A 482 -9.41 -27.41 6.53
N SER A 483 -8.14 -27.58 6.12
CA SER A 483 -7.73 -28.17 4.84
C SER A 483 -7.44 -29.68 4.90
N VAL A 484 -7.49 -30.30 6.09
CA VAL A 484 -7.21 -31.73 6.28
C VAL A 484 -8.51 -32.53 6.45
N ASN A 485 -8.61 -33.69 5.81
CA ASN A 485 -9.71 -34.62 6.04
C ASN A 485 -9.42 -35.52 7.26
N TRP A 486 -9.93 -35.11 8.41
CA TRP A 486 -9.73 -35.78 9.69
C TRP A 486 -10.46 -37.14 9.85
N THR A 487 -11.14 -37.65 8.82
CA THR A 487 -11.90 -38.92 8.91
C THR A 487 -11.06 -40.18 8.74
N ARG A 488 -9.89 -40.10 8.09
CA ARG A 488 -9.06 -41.27 7.76
C ARG A 488 -7.58 -40.92 7.71
N ASP A 489 -6.74 -41.72 8.38
CA ASP A 489 -5.30 -41.67 8.14
C ASP A 489 -4.97 -42.36 6.80
N PHE A 490 -4.36 -41.60 5.89
CA PHE A 490 -3.91 -42.09 4.59
C PHE A 490 -2.45 -42.59 4.62
N CYS A 491 -1.72 -42.30 5.70
CA CYS A 491 -0.32 -42.69 5.83
C CYS A 491 -0.19 -44.20 6.09
N LYS A 492 0.57 -44.88 5.24
CA LYS A 492 0.91 -46.31 5.40
C LYS A 492 2.29 -46.55 6.01
N THR A 493 3.13 -45.52 6.08
CA THR A 493 4.54 -45.60 6.49
C THR A 493 4.77 -45.23 7.95
N HIS A 494 3.95 -44.33 8.51
CA HIS A 494 4.09 -43.85 9.88
C HIS A 494 2.81 -44.17 10.68
N GLU A 495 2.98 -44.80 11.85
CA GLU A 495 1.88 -45.09 12.75
C GLU A 495 1.28 -43.80 13.35
N ASN A 496 -0.05 -43.70 13.40
CA ASN A 496 -0.79 -42.56 13.95
C ASN A 496 -0.37 -41.20 13.35
N CYS A 497 -0.04 -41.17 12.06
CA CYS A 497 0.51 -39.99 11.38
C CYS A 497 -0.48 -38.82 11.38
N LEU A 498 -1.76 -39.08 11.12
CA LEU A 498 -2.81 -38.05 11.13
C LEU A 498 -3.01 -37.48 12.54
N LYS A 499 -2.94 -38.32 13.58
CA LYS A 499 -3.00 -37.85 14.97
C LYS A 499 -1.79 -36.97 15.30
N LYS A 500 -0.57 -37.41 14.95
CA LYS A 500 0.66 -36.63 15.13
C LYS A 500 0.62 -35.28 14.41
N LEU A 501 -0.02 -35.20 13.24
CA LEU A 501 -0.29 -33.94 12.56
C LEU A 501 -1.24 -33.06 13.37
N LYS A 502 -2.37 -33.61 13.86
CA LYS A 502 -3.31 -32.86 14.70
C LYS A 502 -2.60 -32.29 15.94
N ASP A 503 -1.86 -33.14 16.64
CA ASP A 503 -1.14 -32.78 17.86
C ASP A 503 -0.12 -31.66 17.57
N ARG A 504 0.63 -31.73 16.45
CA ARG A 504 1.54 -30.66 16.01
C ARG A 504 0.82 -29.34 15.72
N ILE A 505 -0.27 -29.35 14.96
CA ILE A 505 -1.03 -28.11 14.64
C ILE A 505 -1.57 -27.47 15.92
N ILE A 506 -2.12 -28.27 16.84
CA ILE A 506 -2.63 -27.80 18.13
C ILE A 506 -1.50 -27.21 18.98
N CYS A 507 -0.33 -27.86 19.04
CA CYS A 507 0.85 -27.29 19.74
C CYS A 507 1.30 -25.96 19.11
N SER A 508 1.42 -25.88 17.78
CA SER A 508 1.80 -24.62 17.10
C SER A 508 0.82 -23.49 17.38
N MET A 509 -0.49 -23.75 17.36
CA MET A 509 -1.48 -22.72 17.72
C MET A 509 -1.40 -22.34 19.20
N ARG A 510 -1.15 -23.30 20.10
CA ARG A 510 -0.97 -23.04 21.53
C ARG A 510 0.20 -22.13 21.84
N THR A 511 1.32 -22.30 21.15
CA THR A 511 2.51 -21.45 21.30
C THR A 511 2.18 -19.96 21.16
N TYR A 512 1.26 -19.59 20.26
CA TYR A 512 0.80 -18.20 20.12
C TYR A 512 -0.24 -17.81 21.19
N THR A 513 -1.17 -18.68 21.58
CA THR A 513 -2.16 -18.37 22.63
C THR A 513 -1.56 -18.30 24.05
N GLU A 514 -0.36 -18.83 24.23
CA GLU A 514 0.40 -18.80 25.49
C GLU A 514 1.36 -17.59 25.58
N MET A 515 1.42 -16.75 24.54
CA MET A 515 2.15 -15.47 24.55
C MET A 515 1.41 -14.39 25.35
N GLU A 516 2.11 -13.29 25.65
CA GLU A 516 1.56 -12.16 26.37
C GLU A 516 0.52 -11.37 25.53
N GLU A 517 -0.45 -10.75 26.21
CA GLU A 517 -1.47 -9.96 25.53
C GLU A 517 -0.85 -8.71 24.89
N GLY A 518 -1.01 -8.57 23.58
CA GLY A 518 -0.41 -7.49 22.81
C GLY A 518 0.90 -7.85 22.12
N THR A 519 1.37 -9.10 22.21
CA THR A 519 2.40 -9.60 21.30
C THR A 519 1.90 -9.60 19.86
N TYR A 520 2.70 -9.04 18.97
CA TYR A 520 2.60 -9.19 17.52
C TYR A 520 3.71 -10.11 17.02
N VAL A 521 3.43 -10.89 15.98
CA VAL A 521 4.36 -11.88 15.41
C VAL A 521 4.60 -11.61 13.92
N SER A 522 5.83 -11.85 13.45
CA SER A 522 6.18 -11.64 12.04
C SER A 522 5.40 -12.56 11.12
N VAL A 523 4.92 -12.03 9.98
CA VAL A 523 4.16 -12.82 8.99
C VAL A 523 5.05 -13.94 8.41
N GLU A 524 6.35 -13.67 8.24
CA GLU A 524 7.33 -14.65 7.78
C GLU A 524 7.47 -15.84 8.73
N HIS A 525 7.50 -15.61 10.05
CA HIS A 525 7.53 -16.67 11.05
C HIS A 525 6.29 -17.55 10.98
N VAL A 526 5.09 -16.94 10.92
CA VAL A 526 3.82 -17.69 10.85
C VAL A 526 3.75 -18.52 9.56
N GLU A 527 4.16 -17.97 8.41
CA GLU A 527 4.24 -18.73 7.14
C GLU A 527 5.29 -19.85 7.20
N SER A 528 6.43 -19.65 7.87
CA SER A 528 7.42 -20.70 8.09
C SER A 528 6.82 -21.87 8.90
N VAL A 529 6.11 -21.59 9.99
CA VAL A 529 5.41 -22.60 10.80
C VAL A 529 4.33 -23.31 9.97
N ILE A 530 3.53 -22.57 9.19
CA ILE A 530 2.54 -23.14 8.27
C ILE A 530 3.19 -24.08 7.25
N ASN A 531 4.31 -23.70 6.65
CA ASN A 531 5.03 -24.53 5.68
C ASN A 531 5.62 -25.79 6.32
N GLN A 532 6.15 -25.71 7.55
CA GLN A 532 6.58 -26.89 8.31
C GLN A 532 5.43 -27.86 8.60
N LEU A 533 4.24 -27.36 8.93
CA LEU A 533 3.03 -28.18 9.12
C LEU A 533 2.54 -28.80 7.80
N LYS A 534 2.52 -28.02 6.70
CA LYS A 534 2.16 -28.49 5.36
C LYS A 534 3.14 -29.55 4.83
N ASN A 535 4.41 -29.51 5.21
CA ASN A 535 5.41 -30.52 4.84
C ASN A 535 5.24 -31.87 5.57
N HIS A 536 4.33 -31.98 6.54
CA HIS A 536 4.07 -33.23 7.23
C HIS A 536 3.42 -34.28 6.32
N CYS A 537 3.84 -35.54 6.43
CA CYS A 537 3.42 -36.64 5.55
C CYS A 537 1.89 -36.77 5.40
N SER A 538 1.11 -36.75 6.50
CA SER A 538 -0.36 -36.80 6.42
C SER A 538 -1.00 -35.60 5.71
N PHE A 539 -0.36 -34.44 5.65
CA PHE A 539 -0.85 -33.28 4.91
C PHE A 539 -0.56 -33.46 3.42
N GLN A 540 0.69 -33.78 3.06
CA GLN A 540 1.13 -34.04 1.69
C GLN A 540 0.38 -35.19 1.00
N LEU A 541 -0.06 -36.21 1.74
CA LEU A 541 -0.89 -37.30 1.19
C LEU A 541 -2.32 -36.85 0.82
N GLN A 542 -2.74 -35.65 1.22
CA GLN A 542 -4.08 -35.11 1.01
C GLN A 542 -4.10 -33.83 0.17
N SER A 543 -2.94 -33.22 -0.13
CA SER A 543 -2.81 -31.93 -0.83
C SER A 543 -3.47 -31.91 -2.22
N ASN A 544 -3.50 -33.05 -2.92
CA ASN A 544 -4.23 -33.21 -4.19
C ASN A 544 -5.76 -33.05 -4.07
N THR A 545 -6.30 -32.99 -2.85
CA THR A 545 -7.71 -32.76 -2.58
C THR A 545 -7.92 -31.32 -2.13
N GLN A 546 -8.26 -30.43 -3.06
CA GLN A 546 -8.49 -29.01 -2.74
C GLN A 546 -9.52 -28.85 -1.61
N SER A 547 -9.18 -27.97 -0.66
CA SER A 547 -10.03 -27.62 0.48
C SER A 547 -11.19 -26.73 0.01
N PRO A 548 -12.42 -26.93 0.51
CA PRO A 548 -13.57 -26.08 0.22
C PRO A 548 -13.31 -24.60 0.47
N LEU A 549 -12.47 -24.23 1.44
CA LEU A 549 -12.11 -22.84 1.65
C LEU A 549 -11.30 -22.27 0.48
N VAL A 550 -10.36 -23.05 -0.06
CA VAL A 550 -9.58 -22.67 -1.25
C VAL A 550 -10.49 -22.62 -2.49
N GLU A 551 -11.35 -23.63 -2.71
CA GLU A 551 -12.36 -23.60 -3.79
C GLU A 551 -13.24 -22.33 -3.69
N LEU A 552 -13.65 -21.93 -2.47
CA LEU A 552 -14.48 -20.74 -2.21
C LEU A 552 -13.69 -19.41 -2.29
N GLN A 553 -12.38 -19.39 -2.07
CA GLN A 553 -11.53 -18.18 -2.18
C GLN A 553 -11.47 -17.69 -3.64
N HIS A 554 -11.48 -18.60 -4.62
CA HIS A 554 -11.48 -18.24 -6.04
C HIS A 554 -12.82 -17.69 -6.54
N MET A 555 -13.90 -17.79 -5.75
CA MET A 555 -15.22 -17.25 -6.08
C MET A 555 -15.42 -15.83 -5.52
N LYS A 556 -16.18 -14.99 -6.22
CA LYS A 556 -16.57 -13.66 -5.72
C LYS A 556 -17.41 -13.78 -4.44
N PHE A 557 -17.28 -12.79 -3.54
CA PHE A 557 -18.00 -12.73 -2.26
C PHE A 557 -19.53 -12.90 -2.41
N ASP A 558 -20.10 -12.21 -3.39
CA ASP A 558 -21.54 -12.15 -3.72
C ASP A 558 -22.02 -13.31 -4.59
N ALA A 559 -21.10 -14.12 -5.12
CA ALA A 559 -21.45 -15.24 -5.98
C ALA A 559 -22.37 -16.22 -5.24
N ILE A 560 -23.30 -16.81 -6.00
CA ILE A 560 -24.34 -17.67 -5.47
C ILE A 560 -24.04 -19.12 -5.84
N ILE A 561 -23.91 -20.00 -4.85
CA ILE A 561 -23.71 -21.44 -5.08
C ILE A 561 -24.94 -22.28 -4.72
N PRO A 562 -25.17 -23.42 -5.41
CA PRO A 562 -26.21 -24.37 -5.05
C PRO A 562 -25.98 -25.04 -3.68
N LYS A 563 -27.05 -25.21 -2.89
CA LYS A 563 -27.00 -25.87 -1.56
C LYS A 563 -26.44 -27.29 -1.61
N ASN A 564 -26.70 -28.04 -2.68
CA ASN A 564 -26.16 -29.39 -2.88
C ASN A 564 -24.64 -29.40 -3.10
N TYR A 565 -24.05 -28.36 -3.71
CA TYR A 565 -22.60 -28.22 -3.83
C TYR A 565 -21.95 -28.02 -2.45
N TYR A 566 -22.47 -27.09 -1.63
CA TYR A 566 -22.06 -26.94 -0.22
C TYR A 566 -22.21 -28.25 0.59
N THR A 567 -23.35 -28.92 0.45
CA THR A 567 -23.62 -30.21 1.10
C THR A 567 -22.60 -31.29 0.70
N SER A 568 -22.15 -31.29 -0.56
CA SER A 568 -21.12 -32.19 -1.07
C SER A 568 -19.74 -31.87 -0.48
N MET A 569 -19.36 -30.59 -0.43
CA MET A 569 -18.11 -30.12 0.18
C MET A 569 -18.01 -30.53 1.66
N CYS A 570 -19.07 -30.30 2.46
CA CYS A 570 -19.10 -30.74 3.86
C CYS A 570 -19.00 -32.27 3.99
N ARG A 571 -19.61 -33.05 3.10
CA ARG A 571 -19.49 -34.53 3.11
C ARG A 571 -18.06 -34.99 2.80
N LYS A 572 -17.41 -34.38 1.80
CA LYS A 572 -16.02 -34.66 1.37
C LYS A 572 -15.02 -34.55 2.53
N PHE A 573 -15.26 -33.64 3.48
CA PHE A 573 -14.43 -33.39 4.67
C PHE A 573 -15.02 -33.92 6.00
N GLY A 574 -16.09 -34.73 5.94
CA GLY A 574 -16.66 -35.38 7.12
C GLY A 574 -17.40 -34.45 8.09
N LEU A 575 -17.89 -33.30 7.63
CA LEU A 575 -18.68 -32.31 8.39
C LEU A 575 -20.20 -32.57 8.32
N THR A 576 -20.59 -33.83 8.18
CA THR A 576 -21.99 -34.23 7.93
C THR A 576 -22.95 -33.90 9.07
N GLU A 577 -22.47 -33.96 10.32
CA GLU A 577 -23.27 -33.69 11.52
C GLU A 577 -23.71 -32.21 11.54
N TYR A 578 -22.82 -31.30 11.14
CA TYR A 578 -23.09 -29.87 11.14
C TYR A 578 -24.21 -29.46 10.18
N LEU A 579 -24.37 -30.17 9.04
CA LEU A 579 -25.43 -29.93 8.05
C LEU A 579 -26.86 -30.03 8.64
N SER A 580 -27.02 -30.73 9.78
CA SER A 580 -28.29 -30.82 10.50
C SER A 580 -28.57 -29.63 11.43
N THR A 581 -27.55 -28.82 11.74
CA THR A 581 -27.60 -27.75 12.76
C THR A 581 -27.70 -26.34 12.18
N VAL A 582 -27.52 -26.18 10.86
CA VAL A 582 -27.69 -24.89 10.19
C VAL A 582 -29.19 -24.61 10.00
N PRO A 583 -29.68 -23.36 10.21
CA PRO A 583 -31.04 -22.97 9.84
C PRO A 583 -31.37 -23.35 8.39
N VAL A 584 -32.66 -23.40 8.02
CA VAL A 584 -33.12 -23.86 6.69
C VAL A 584 -32.51 -23.00 5.58
N LEU A 585 -31.34 -23.44 5.08
CA LEU A 585 -30.62 -22.78 4.00
C LEU A 585 -31.50 -22.80 2.75
N LYS A 586 -31.61 -21.63 2.11
CA LYS A 586 -32.28 -21.43 0.82
C LYS A 586 -31.67 -22.39 -0.24
N PRO A 587 -32.37 -22.69 -1.34
CA PRO A 587 -31.86 -23.60 -2.39
C PRO A 587 -30.51 -23.19 -2.96
N VAL A 588 -30.23 -21.88 -2.92
CA VAL A 588 -28.97 -21.26 -3.30
C VAL A 588 -28.48 -20.36 -2.15
N ILE A 589 -27.16 -20.24 -2.00
CA ILE A 589 -26.51 -19.61 -0.83
C ILE A 589 -25.35 -18.72 -1.34
N PRO A 590 -25.20 -17.47 -0.85
CA PRO A 590 -24.03 -16.65 -1.15
C PRO A 590 -22.72 -17.27 -0.63
N VAL A 591 -21.63 -17.11 -1.37
CA VAL A 591 -20.29 -17.64 -1.04
C VAL A 591 -19.81 -17.17 0.35
N PHE A 592 -20.00 -15.90 0.70
CA PHE A 592 -19.60 -15.39 2.03
C PHE A 592 -20.27 -16.15 3.18
N SER A 593 -21.59 -16.42 3.07
CA SER A 593 -22.36 -17.17 4.08
C SER A 593 -21.87 -18.62 4.18
N VAL A 594 -21.46 -19.20 3.05
CA VAL A 594 -20.88 -20.55 2.99
C VAL A 594 -19.52 -20.62 3.70
N ARG A 595 -18.62 -19.64 3.45
CA ARG A 595 -17.33 -19.55 4.15
C ARG A 595 -17.52 -19.49 5.67
N ILE A 596 -18.40 -18.59 6.15
CA ILE A 596 -18.73 -18.44 7.58
C ILE A 596 -19.28 -19.75 8.18
N HIS A 597 -20.24 -20.39 7.50
CA HIS A 597 -20.81 -21.66 7.99
C HIS A 597 -19.80 -22.82 7.99
N TYR A 598 -18.86 -22.86 7.04
CA TYR A 598 -17.81 -23.89 6.98
C TYR A 598 -16.75 -23.71 8.09
N LEU A 599 -16.28 -22.48 8.34
CA LEU A 599 -15.40 -22.17 9.47
C LEU A 599 -16.06 -22.47 10.81
N SER A 600 -17.34 -22.10 10.96
CA SER A 600 -18.14 -22.42 12.16
C SER A 600 -18.28 -23.92 12.40
N ALA A 601 -18.33 -24.73 11.34
CA ALA A 601 -18.38 -26.19 11.44
C ALA A 601 -17.06 -26.79 11.96
N TRP A 602 -15.92 -26.21 11.57
CA TRP A 602 -14.61 -26.63 12.05
C TRP A 602 -14.33 -26.20 13.48
N LEU A 603 -14.72 -24.98 13.87
CA LEU A 603 -14.54 -24.47 15.23
C LEU A 603 -15.20 -25.41 16.27
N LYS A 604 -16.45 -25.82 16.02
CA LYS A 604 -17.18 -26.80 16.85
C LYS A 604 -16.57 -28.21 16.92
N ARG A 605 -15.54 -28.50 16.12
CA ARG A 605 -14.82 -29.78 16.07
C ARG A 605 -13.40 -29.68 16.66
N VAL A 606 -12.96 -28.47 16.99
CA VAL A 606 -11.73 -28.20 17.74
C VAL A 606 -12.03 -28.04 19.24
N SER A 607 -13.16 -27.42 19.58
CA SER A 607 -13.77 -27.45 20.91
C SER A 607 -14.22 -28.85 21.31
#